data_AF-A0A660TYV3-F1
#
_entry.id   AF-A0A660TYV3-F1
#
_cell.length_a   1.000
_cell.length_b   1.000
_cell.length_c   1.000
_cell.angle_alpha   90.00
_cell.angle_beta   90.00
_cell.angle_gamma   90.00
#
_symmetry.space_group_name_H-M   'P 1'
#
loop_
_entity.id
_entity.type
_entity.pdbx_description
1 polymer ?
#
loop_
_entity_poly.entity_id
_entity_poly.type
_entity_poly.pdbx_seq_one_letter_code
_entity_poly.pdbx_strand_id
1 'polypeptide(L)' 'FNVTRERIRQIEAKALRRLRHPKRSRRLKDYLEN' A
#
# COMPACT_ATOMS: atom_id res chain seq x y z
N PHE A 1 -6.52 -12.35 -13.41
CA PHE A 1 -7.31 -12.24 -12.16
C PHE A 1 -8.68 -11.61 -12.51
N ASN A 2 -9.77 -12.39 -12.51
CA ASN A 2 -11.13 -11.90 -12.76
C ASN A 2 -11.73 -11.25 -11.49
N VAL A 3 -11.06 -10.24 -10.96
CA VAL A 3 -11.55 -9.47 -9.80
C VAL A 3 -12.18 -8.17 -10.27
N THR A 4 -13.26 -7.78 -9.60
CA THR A 4 -13.97 -6.52 -9.88
C THR A 4 -13.13 -5.32 -9.49
N ARG A 5 -13.40 -4.16 -10.12
CA ARG A 5 -12.77 -2.88 -9.78
C ARG A 5 -12.89 -2.54 -8.29
N GLU A 6 -14.06 -2.81 -7.71
CA GLU A 6 -14.29 -2.58 -6.28
C GLU A 6 -13.42 -3.50 -5.42
N ARG A 7 -13.23 -4.74 -5.83
CA ARG A 7 -12.33 -5.65 -5.11
C ARG A 7 -10.88 -5.17 -5.17
N ILE A 8 -10.44 -4.62 -6.29
CA ILE A 8 -9.11 -4.01 -6.43
C ILE A 8 -8.97 -2.83 -5.46
N ARG A 9 -9.95 -1.91 -5.44
CA ARG A 9 -9.98 -0.75 -4.54
C ARG A 9 -9.89 -1.15 -3.06
N GLN A 10 -10.61 -2.19 -2.65
CA GLN A 10 -10.58 -2.70 -1.27
C GLN A 10 -9.19 -3.25 -0.90
N ILE A 11 -8.54 -3.97 -1.81
CA ILE A 11 -7.19 -4.51 -1.61
C ILE A 11 -6.19 -3.36 -1.48
N GLU A 12 -6.28 -2.35 -2.34
CA GLU A 12 -5.43 -1.16 -2.29
C GLU A 12 -5.59 -0.40 -0.97
N ALA A 13 -6.83 -0.13 -0.54
CA ALA A 13 -7.08 0.55 0.74
C ALA A 13 -6.49 -0.22 1.93
N LYS A 14 -6.65 -1.56 1.94
CA LYS A 14 -6.07 -2.42 2.98
C LYS A 14 -4.54 -2.43 2.94
N ALA A 15 -3.94 -2.44 1.75
CA ALA A 15 -2.50 -2.41 1.56
C ALA A 15 -1.91 -1.06 2.00
N LEU A 16 -2.46 0.06 1.54
CA LEU A 16 -2.03 1.40 1.93
C LEU A 16 -2.06 1.59 3.44
N ARG A 17 -3.13 1.15 4.12
CA ARG A 17 -3.21 1.19 5.59
C ARG A 17 -2.07 0.42 6.25
N ARG A 18 -1.71 -0.75 5.73
CA ARG A 18 -0.58 -1.56 6.24
C ARG A 18 0.76 -0.88 5.99
N LEU A 19 0.95 -0.27 4.83
CA LEU A 19 2.21 0.36 4.43
C LEU A 19 2.50 1.66 5.20
N ARG A 20 1.46 2.36 5.70
CA ARG A 20 1.61 3.55 6.55
C ARG A 20 2.19 3.27 7.94
N HIS A 21 2.23 2.01 8.39
CA HIS A 21 2.79 1.67 9.69
C HIS A 21 4.30 2.00 9.76
N PRO A 22 4.79 2.70 10.81
CA PRO A 22 6.15 3.27 10.85
C PRO A 22 7.27 2.25 10.61
N LYS A 23 7.14 1.02 11.15
CA LYS A 23 8.10 -0.06 10.92
C LYS A 23 8.18 -0.51 9.45
N ARG A 24 7.08 -0.42 8.70
CA ARG A 24 6.97 -0.86 7.30
C ARG A 24 7.29 0.28 6.33
N SER A 25 6.87 1.50 6.65
CA SER A 25 7.16 2.69 5.84
C SER A 25 8.63 3.08 5.86
N ARG A 26 9.39 2.77 6.93
CA ARG A 26 10.82 3.10 7.02
C ARG A 26 11.63 2.64 5.79
N ARG A 27 11.41 1.40 5.32
CA ARG A 27 12.10 0.86 4.13
C ARG A 27 11.66 1.51 2.81
N LEU A 28 10.51 2.18 2.81
CA LEU A 28 9.94 2.83 1.63
C LEU A 28 10.29 4.33 1.58
N LYS A 29 10.66 4.93 2.72
CA LYS A 29 11.06 6.34 2.82
C LYS A 29 12.32 6.63 1.99
N ASP A 30 13.28 5.71 1.99
CA ASP A 30 14.53 5.85 1.23
C ASP A 30 14.29 5.94 -0.29
N TYR A 31 13.13 5.49 -0.80
CA TYR A 31 12.75 5.61 -2.21
C TYR A 31 12.02 6.92 -2.54
N LEU A 32 11.72 7.75 -1.53
CA LEU A 32 11.02 9.03 -1.68
C LEU A 32 11.97 10.23 -1.57
N GLU A 33 13.21 10.03 -1.14
CA GLU A 33 14.25 11.06 -1.12
C GLU A 33 15.03 10.99 -2.45
N ASN A 34 14.87 12.01 -3.30
CA ASN A 34 15.66 12.30 -4.50
C ASN A 34 16.49 13.55 -4.25
#